data_AF-A0A1U9JQP6-F1
#
_entry.id   AF-A0A1U9JQP6-F1
#
_cell.length_a   1.000
_cell.length_b   1.000
_cell.length_c   1.000
_cell.angle_alpha   90.00
_cell.angle_beta   90.00
_cell.angle_gamma   90.00
#
_symmetry.space_group_name_H-M   'P 1'
#
loop_
_entity.id
_entity.type
_entity.pdbx_description
1 polymer ?
#
loop_
_entity_poly.entity_id
_entity_poly.type
_entity_poly.pdbx_seq_one_letter_code
_entity_poly.pdbx_strand_id
1 'polypeptide(L)'
;MIDSWRRVGDKPAQWERRYYISSRDLDGEALGRAVRAHWGIENRLHWMLDVGFGEEASTVRKDDAPQNLSLLKKMVLNLVRPVPMGKNGKTR
;
A
#
# COMPACT_ATOMS: atom_id res chain seq x y z
N MET A 1 9.98 -14.67 -10.00
CA MET A 1 8.65 -14.77 -10.63
C MET A 1 7.63 -15.10 -9.55
N ILE A 2 6.45 -14.48 -9.55
CA ILE A 2 5.36 -14.81 -8.64
C ILE A 2 4.06 -14.91 -9.42
N ASP A 3 3.36 -16.02 -9.23
CA ASP A 3 2.01 -16.23 -9.75
C ASP A 3 0.98 -15.79 -8.70
N SER A 4 -0.10 -15.15 -9.13
CA SER A 4 -1.16 -14.67 -8.26
C SER A 4 -2.54 -14.96 -8.84
N TRP A 5 -3.49 -15.21 -7.95
CA TRP A 5 -4.89 -15.39 -8.29
C TRP A 5 -5.68 -14.20 -7.75
N ARG A 6 -6.41 -13.50 -8.61
CA ARG A 6 -7.27 -12.36 -8.24
C ARG A 6 -8.73 -12.73 -8.46
N ARG A 7 -9.54 -12.62 -7.40
CA ARG A 7 -11.00 -12.73 -7.48
C ARG A 7 -11.63 -11.38 -7.18
N VAL A 8 -12.60 -10.96 -8.00
CA VAL A 8 -13.33 -9.70 -7.84
C VAL A 8 -14.82 -10.00 -7.86
N GLY A 9 -15.47 -9.90 -6.69
CA GLY A 9 -16.86 -10.29 -6.50
C GLY A 9 -17.10 -11.77 -6.88
N ASP A 10 -18.20 -12.01 -7.59
CA ASP A 10 -18.60 -13.35 -8.02
C ASP A 10 -17.93 -13.82 -9.32
N LYS A 11 -17.03 -13.02 -9.89
CA LYS A 11 -16.30 -13.40 -11.11
C LYS A 11 -15.30 -14.54 -10.81
N PRO A 12 -15.06 -15.46 -11.76
CA PRO A 12 -14.04 -16.48 -11.61
C PRO A 12 -12.66 -15.84 -11.36
N ALA A 13 -11.85 -16.51 -10.55
CA ALA A 13 -10.51 -16.05 -10.23
C ALA A 13 -9.64 -16.01 -11.50
N GLN A 14 -8.96 -14.89 -11.71
CA GLN A 14 -8.04 -14.67 -12.81
C GLN A 14 -6.61 -14.95 -12.34
N TRP A 15 -5.82 -15.59 -13.19
CA TRP A 15 -4.42 -15.87 -12.94
C TRP A 15 -3.53 -14.82 -13.60
N GLU A 16 -2.54 -14.33 -12.86
CA GLU A 16 -1.55 -13.37 -13.35
C GLU A 16 -0.14 -13.76 -12.90
N ARG A 17 0.83 -13.67 -13.83
CA ARG A 17 2.26 -13.86 -13.55
C ARG A 17 2.99 -12.51 -13.53
N ARG A 18 3.75 -12.28 -12.47
CA ARG A 18 4.55 -11.05 -12.29
C ARG A 18 6.04 -11.37 -12.14
N TYR A 19 6.86 -10.56 -12.78
CA TYR A 19 8.31 -10.62 -12.67
C TYR A 19 8.80 -9.46 -11.80
N TYR A 20 9.74 -9.74 -10.90
CA TYR A 20 10.30 -8.77 -9.98
C TYR A 20 11.81 -8.73 -10.21
N ILE A 21 12.37 -7.53 -10.15
CA ILE A 21 13.81 -7.27 -10.21
C ILE A 21 14.22 -6.79 -8.83
N SER A 22 15.27 -7.40 -8.28
CA SER A 22 15.83 -7.07 -6.98
C SER A 22 17.34 -7.06 -7.09
N SER A 23 17.98 -6.05 -6.51
CA SER A 23 19.44 -6.03 -6.33
C SER A 23 19.91 -6.93 -5.19
N ARG A 24 18.99 -7.34 -4.31
CA ARG A 24 19.25 -8.29 -3.22
C ARG A 24 19.04 -9.71 -3.72
N ASP A 25 19.95 -10.59 -3.34
CA ASP A 25 19.74 -12.03 -3.45
C ASP A 25 18.70 -12.47 -2.41
N LEU A 26 17.61 -13.06 -2.89
CA LEU A 26 16.44 -13.41 -2.09
C LEU A 26 15.97 -14.81 -2.48
N ASP A 27 15.79 -15.67 -1.48
CA ASP A 27 15.07 -16.91 -1.68
C ASP A 27 13.59 -16.65 -2.00
N GLY A 28 12.88 -17.69 -2.47
CA GLY A 28 11.48 -17.56 -2.87
C GLY A 28 10.55 -17.10 -1.75
N GLU A 29 10.83 -17.47 -0.50
CA GLU A 29 10.00 -17.09 0.64
C GLU A 29 10.20 -15.62 1.02
N ALA A 30 11.46 -15.17 1.06
CA ALA A 30 11.85 -13.80 1.30
C ALA A 30 11.32 -12.87 0.21
N LEU A 31 11.42 -13.27 -1.06
CA LEU A 31 10.82 -12.54 -2.18
C LEU A 31 9.29 -12.45 -2.01
N GLY A 32 8.63 -13.55 -1.67
CA GLY A 32 7.18 -13.58 -1.43
C GLY A 32 6.75 -12.65 -0.30
N ARG A 33 7.49 -12.62 0.82
CA ARG A 33 7.24 -11.69 1.94
C ARG A 33 7.44 -10.23 1.50
N ALA A 34 8.53 -9.94 0.80
CA ALA A 34 8.82 -8.59 0.31
C ALA A 34 7.73 -8.08 -0.63
N VAL A 35 7.29 -8.91 -1.58
CA VAL A 35 6.21 -8.56 -2.51
C VAL A 35 4.88 -8.36 -1.80
N ARG A 36 4.52 -9.20 -0.83
CA ARG A 36 3.31 -8.98 -0.02
C ARG A 36 3.39 -7.70 0.81
N ALA A 37 4.55 -7.41 1.40
CA ALA A 37 4.76 -6.18 2.15
C ALA A 37 4.64 -4.93 1.26
N HIS A 38 5.20 -4.98 0.05
CA HIS A 38 5.09 -3.92 -0.96
C HIS A 38 3.63 -3.67 -1.35
N TRP A 39 2.85 -4.73 -1.61
CA TRP A 39 1.40 -4.62 -1.84
C TRP A 39 0.64 -4.01 -0.65
N GLY A 40 1.15 -4.20 0.57
CA GLY A 40 0.62 -3.55 1.76
C GLY A 40 0.73 -2.02 1.72
N ILE A 41 1.69 -1.46 0.99
CA ILE A 41 1.81 0.00 0.78
C ILE A 41 0.67 0.47 -0.09
N GLU A 42 0.46 -0.15 -1.25
CA GLU A 42 -0.61 0.22 -2.19
C GLU A 42 -1.99 0.19 -1.53
N ASN A 43 -2.29 -0.90 -0.83
CA ASN A 43 -3.60 -1.07 -0.20
C ASN A 43 -3.84 -0.16 1.00
N ARG A 44 -2.80 0.20 1.78
CA ARG A 44 -2.97 0.97 3.02
C ARG A 44 -2.72 2.46 2.85
N LEU A 45 -1.78 2.83 1.99
CA LEU A 45 -1.37 4.21 1.74
C LEU A 45 -2.09 4.76 0.50
N HIS A 46 -1.82 4.20 -0.68
CA HIS A 46 -2.29 4.75 -1.95
C HIS A 46 -3.80 4.74 -2.06
N TRP A 47 -4.46 3.60 -1.83
CA TRP A 47 -5.92 3.53 -1.87
C TRP A 47 -6.59 4.56 -0.97
N MET A 48 -6.03 4.77 0.22
CA MET A 48 -6.57 5.71 1.19
C MET A 48 -6.36 7.16 0.74
N LEU A 49 -5.23 7.48 0.09
CA LEU A 49 -4.98 8.80 -0.47
C LEU A 49 -5.85 9.07 -1.70
N ASP A 50 -5.91 8.11 -2.62
CA ASP A 50 -6.58 8.22 -3.91
C ASP A 50 -8.10 8.27 -3.73
N VAL A 51 -8.65 7.35 -2.94
CA VAL A 51 -10.11 7.21 -2.72
C VAL A 51 -10.56 7.95 -1.46
N GLY A 52 -9.92 7.69 -0.32
CA GLY A 52 -10.33 8.25 0.97
C GLY A 52 -10.12 9.77 1.06
N PHE A 53 -8.98 10.26 0.57
CA PHE A 53 -8.69 11.70 0.47
C PHE A 53 -8.97 12.28 -0.93
N GLY A 54 -9.50 11.48 -1.87
CA GLY A 54 -9.88 11.93 -3.20
C GLY A 54 -8.73 12.56 -3.98
N GLU A 55 -7.49 12.09 -3.82
CA GLU A 55 -6.35 12.62 -4.60
C GLU A 55 -6.57 12.41 -6.11
N GLU A 56 -7.10 11.25 -6.52
CA GLU A 56 -7.33 10.94 -7.94
C GLU A 56 -8.34 11.89 -8.60
N ALA A 57 -9.35 12.33 -7.84
CA ALA A 57 -10.38 13.25 -8.31
C ALA A 57 -9.99 14.74 -8.14
N SER A 58 -8.85 15.05 -7.54
CA SER A 58 -8.48 16.42 -7.20
C SER A 58 -8.22 17.27 -8.44
N THR A 59 -8.78 18.48 -8.47
CA THR A 59 -8.58 19.43 -9.57
C THR A 59 -7.52 20.49 -9.30
N VAL A 60 -6.89 20.47 -8.13
CA VAL A 60 -5.82 21.38 -7.73
C VAL A 60 -4.61 21.15 -8.63
N ARG A 61 -4.21 22.18 -9.39
CA ARG A 61 -3.12 22.10 -10.40
C ARG A 61 -2.20 23.32 -10.43
N LYS A 62 -2.45 24.33 -9.59
CA LYS A 62 -1.70 25.59 -9.63
C LYS A 62 -0.40 25.48 -8.85
N ASP A 63 0.71 25.87 -9.48
CA ASP A 63 2.04 25.95 -8.87
C ASP A 63 2.36 24.69 -8.04
N ASP A 64 2.89 24.85 -6.83
CA ASP A 64 3.22 23.74 -5.91
C ASP A 64 2.03 23.24 -5.08
N ALA A 65 0.81 23.73 -5.35
CA ALA A 65 -0.37 23.34 -4.57
C ALA A 65 -0.66 21.82 -4.60
N PRO A 66 -0.50 21.09 -5.73
CA PRO A 66 -0.71 19.63 -5.76
C PRO A 66 0.24 18.88 -4.81
N GLN A 67 1.53 19.24 -4.83
CA GLN A 67 2.57 18.61 -4.03
C GLN A 67 2.38 18.93 -2.55
N ASN A 68 2.12 20.21 -2.23
CA ASN A 68 1.86 20.65 -0.86
C ASN A 68 0.62 19.96 -0.28
N LEU A 69 -0.45 19.85 -1.06
CA LEU A 69 -1.67 19.17 -0.62
C LEU A 69 -1.45 17.66 -0.42
N SER A 70 -0.71 16.99 -1.32
CA SER A 70 -0.38 15.57 -1.14
C SER A 70 0.47 15.32 0.11
N LEU A 71 1.42 16.20 0.40
CA LEU A 71 2.21 16.12 1.62
C LEU A 71 1.34 16.28 2.87
N LEU A 72 0.44 17.27 2.89
CA LEU A 72 -0.48 17.48 4.00
C LEU A 72 -1.39 16.27 4.21
N LYS A 73 -1.96 15.70 3.14
CA LYS A 73 -2.80 14.49 3.23
C LYS A 73 -2.03 13.31 3.81
N LYS A 74 -0.77 13.10 3.41
CA LYS A 74 0.11 12.08 4.01
C LYS A 74 0.39 12.32 5.49
N MET A 75 0.60 13.58 5.89
CA MET A 75 0.75 13.93 7.32
C MET A 75 -0.52 13.61 8.10
N VAL A 76 -1.68 14.04 7.60
CA VAL A 76 -2.98 13.77 8.25
C VAL A 76 -3.22 12.27 8.35
N LEU A 77 -2.95 11.49 7.30
CA LEU A 77 -3.06 10.04 7.34
C LEU A 77 -2.26 9.43 8.48
N ASN A 78 -1.01 9.85 8.64
CA ASN A 78 -0.14 9.32 9.69
C ASN A 78 -0.64 9.69 11.09
N LEU A 79 -1.33 10.82 11.25
CA LEU A 79 -1.94 11.23 12.51
C LEU A 79 -3.22 10.45 12.83
N VAL A 80 -4.08 10.20 11.85
CA VAL A 80 -5.37 9.52 12.05
C VAL A 80 -5.22 8.00 12.08
N ARG A 81 -4.13 7.46 11.53
CA ARG A 81 -3.89 6.03 11.54
C ARG A 81 -3.61 5.58 12.97
N PRO A 82 -4.37 4.63 13.52
CA PRO A 82 -4.09 4.10 14.84
C PRO A 82 -2.69 3.48 14.84
N VAL A 83 -1.83 3.94 15.75
CA VAL A 83 -0.60 3.24 16.05
C VAL A 83 -1.03 1.91 16.67
N PRO A 84 -0.67 0.75 16.10
CA PRO A 84 -0.95 -0.52 16.76
C PRO A 84 -0.29 -0.45 18.13
N MET A 85 -1.11 -0.48 19.19
CA MET A 85 -0.60 -0.56 20.55
C MET A 85 0.25 -1.83 20.58
N GLY A 86 1.57 -1.66 20.71
CA GLY A 86 2.46 -2.80 20.89
C GLY A 86 1.90 -3.62 22.05
N LYS A 87 1.79 -4.94 21.88
CA LYS A 87 1.36 -5.85 22.94
C LYS A 87 2.34 -5.74 24.12
N ASN A 88 2.15 -4.74 24.97
CA ASN A 88 2.88 -4.56 26.21
C ASN A 88 2.00 -5.10 27.34
N GLY A 89 2.32 -6.31 27.76
CA GLY A 89 1.75 -6.92 28.95
C GLY A 89 2.46 -8.23 29.21
N LYS A 90 3.70 -8.16 29.69
CA LYS A 90 4.35 -9.29 30.36
C LYS A 90 3.39 -9.77 31.45
N THR A 91 2.87 -10.99 31.33
CA THR A 91 2.32 -11.71 32.47
C THR A 91 3.48 -11.99 33.42
N ARG A 92 3.37 -11.42 34.63
CA ARG A 92 4.13 -11.88 35.80
C ARG A 92 3.77 -13.32 36.13
#